data_AF-A0A0K2UU88-F1
#
_entry.id   AF-A0A0K2UU88-F1
#
_cell.length_a   1.000
_cell.length_b   1.000
_cell.length_c   1.000
_cell.angle_alpha   90.00
_cell.angle_beta   90.00
_cell.angle_gamma   90.00
#
_symmetry.space_group_name_H-M   'P 1'
#
loop_
_entity.id
_entity.type
_entity.pdbx_description
1 polymer ?
#
loop_
_entity_poly.entity_id
_entity_poly.type
_entity_poly.pdbx_seq_one_letter_code
_entity_poly.pdbx_strand_id
1 'polypeptide(L)'
;IHPDLYKFLIINSGNSLEKLVLRRTQSLKDNDLIHIVEECKGLQNILLDESPSITIHSLRQFLEVQNELDAIQCWGCEKISCADYDSIESLKNQNNFEFLWDWHP
;
A
#
# COMPACT_ATOMS: atom_id res chain seq x y z
N ILE A 1 6.32 -0.47 -15.76
CA ILE A 1 7.37 -1.37 -15.21
C ILE A 1 6.89 -2.80 -15.46
N HIS A 2 7.71 -3.67 -16.05
CA HIS A 2 7.34 -5.07 -16.27
C HIS A 2 7.09 -5.74 -14.90
N PRO A 3 6.06 -6.58 -14.71
CA PRO A 3 5.72 -7.13 -13.39
C PRO A 3 6.88 -7.82 -12.67
N ASP A 4 7.73 -8.49 -13.44
CA ASP A 4 8.90 -9.20 -12.89
C ASP A 4 10.00 -8.27 -12.40
N LEU A 5 10.04 -7.03 -12.88
CA LEU A 5 11.10 -6.08 -12.53
C LEU A 5 10.90 -5.50 -11.12
N TYR A 6 9.66 -5.22 -10.70
CA TYR A 6 9.42 -4.79 -9.32
C TYR A 6 9.56 -5.96 -8.34
N LYS A 7 9.12 -7.18 -8.70
CA LYS A 7 9.35 -8.37 -7.87
C LYS A 7 10.84 -8.59 -7.62
N PHE A 8 11.65 -8.51 -8.67
CA PHE A 8 13.10 -8.60 -8.55
C PHE A 8 13.69 -7.51 -7.65
N LEU A 9 13.28 -6.25 -7.81
CA LEU A 9 13.77 -5.14 -6.99
C LEU A 9 13.40 -5.32 -5.51
N ILE A 10 12.17 -5.76 -5.22
CA ILE A 10 11.64 -5.96 -3.87
C ILE A 10 12.37 -7.10 -3.14
N ILE A 11 12.51 -8.26 -3.79
CA ILE A 11 13.23 -9.40 -3.23
C ILE A 11 14.69 -9.02 -2.89
N ASN A 12 15.31 -8.16 -3.69
CA ASN A 12 16.69 -7.74 -3.46
C ASN A 12 16.84 -6.52 -2.53
N SER A 13 15.76 -5.78 -2.24
CA SER A 13 15.80 -4.65 -1.32
C SER A 13 15.43 -5.05 0.11
N GLY A 14 14.66 -6.13 0.31
CA GLY A 14 14.35 -6.69 1.62
C GLY A 14 13.83 -5.63 2.60
N ASN A 15 14.36 -5.62 3.83
CA ASN A 15 13.98 -4.68 4.88
C ASN A 15 14.57 -3.27 4.74
N SER A 16 15.36 -2.98 3.69
CA SER A 16 15.93 -1.64 3.50
C SER A 16 15.02 -0.67 2.73
N LEU A 17 13.93 -1.19 2.14
CA LEU A 17 13.02 -0.36 1.37
C LEU A 17 12.09 0.41 2.31
N GLU A 18 12.42 1.67 2.58
CA GLU A 18 11.63 2.56 3.47
C GLU A 18 10.47 3.25 2.75
N LYS A 19 10.60 3.49 1.44
CA LYS A 19 9.61 4.22 0.65
C LYS A 19 9.34 3.58 -0.70
N LEU A 20 8.06 3.35 -0.97
CA LEU A 20 7.57 2.84 -2.25
C LEU A 20 6.63 3.84 -2.90
N VAL A 21 6.91 4.19 -4.15
CA VAL A 21 6.05 5.06 -4.96
C VAL A 21 5.65 4.32 -6.23
N LEU A 22 4.35 4.07 -6.38
CA LEU A 22 3.77 3.38 -7.53
C LEU A 22 2.83 4.35 -8.24
N ARG A 23 3.26 4.83 -9.41
CA ARG A 23 2.47 5.75 -10.25
C ARG A 23 2.02 5.07 -11.52
N ARG A 24 0.74 5.22 -11.87
CA ARG A 24 0.15 4.72 -13.13
C ARG A 24 0.39 3.24 -13.35
N THR A 25 0.37 2.44 -12.27
CA THR A 25 0.67 1.01 -12.33
C THR A 25 -0.58 0.19 -12.68
N GLN A 26 -0.96 0.22 -13.95
CA GLN A 26 -2.17 -0.48 -14.43
C GLN A 26 -2.10 -2.01 -14.27
N SER A 27 -0.91 -2.59 -14.35
CA SER A 27 -0.70 -4.04 -14.27
C SER A 27 -0.57 -4.58 -12.85
N LEU A 28 -0.37 -3.70 -11.86
CA LEU A 28 -0.12 -4.08 -10.47
C LEU A 28 -1.45 -4.35 -9.78
N LYS A 29 -1.58 -5.53 -9.17
CA LYS A 29 -2.81 -5.99 -8.50
C LYS A 29 -2.61 -6.06 -7.00
N ASP A 30 -3.71 -6.22 -6.26
CA ASP A 30 -3.68 -6.35 -4.80
C ASP A 30 -2.69 -7.41 -4.31
N ASN A 31 -2.67 -8.61 -4.92
CA ASN A 31 -1.74 -9.68 -4.53
C ASN A 31 -0.28 -9.28 -4.69
N ASP A 32 0.03 -8.49 -5.71
CA ASP A 32 1.39 -8.00 -5.90
C ASP A 32 1.76 -7.05 -4.78
N LEU A 33 0.85 -6.12 -4.43
CA LEU A 33 1.02 -5.13 -3.38
C LEU A 33 1.15 -5.77 -1.99
N ILE A 34 0.33 -6.78 -1.71
CA ILE A 34 0.37 -7.59 -0.48
C ILE A 34 1.75 -8.23 -0.33
N HIS A 35 2.24 -8.88 -1.38
CA HIS A 35 3.57 -9.49 -1.37
C HIS A 35 4.67 -8.46 -1.10
N ILE A 36 4.52 -7.20 -1.52
CA ILE A 36 5.51 -6.15 -1.22
C ILE A 36 5.61 -5.91 0.29
N VAL A 37 4.47 -5.78 0.97
CA VAL A 37 4.45 -5.51 2.42
C VAL A 37 4.85 -6.74 3.24
N GLU A 38 4.59 -7.92 2.70
CA GLU A 38 5.06 -9.16 3.31
C GLU A 38 6.60 -9.24 3.28
N GLU A 39 7.26 -8.81 2.21
CA GLU A 39 8.72 -8.91 2.05
C GLU A 39 9.49 -7.67 2.55
N CYS A 40 8.90 -6.48 2.49
CA CYS A 40 9.55 -5.22 2.89
C CYS A 40 9.07 -4.77 4.28
N LYS A 41 9.60 -5.38 5.34
CA LYS A 41 9.16 -5.06 6.72
C LYS A 41 9.54 -3.67 7.19
N GLY A 42 10.63 -3.11 6.66
CA GLY A 42 11.07 -1.74 6.91
C GLY A 42 10.34 -0.68 6.08
N LEU A 43 9.29 -1.04 5.33
CA LEU A 43 8.53 -0.08 4.55
C LEU A 43 7.76 0.85 5.48
N GLN A 44 8.08 2.14 5.40
CA GLN A 44 7.47 3.19 6.20
C GLN A 44 6.45 3.99 5.40
N ASN A 45 6.69 4.17 4.10
CA ASN A 45 5.89 5.08 3.28
C ASN A 45 5.46 4.42 1.98
N ILE A 46 4.16 4.41 1.71
CA ILE A 46 3.63 4.01 0.41
C ILE A 46 2.79 5.13 -0.21
N LEU A 47 3.09 5.41 -1.48
CA LEU A 47 2.28 6.29 -2.33
C LEU A 47 1.80 5.50 -3.55
N LEU A 48 0.49 5.35 -3.66
CA LEU A 48 -0.21 4.84 -4.83
C LEU A 48 -0.85 6.01 -5.57
N ASP A 49 -0.49 6.21 -6.82
CA ASP A 49 -0.95 7.32 -7.64
C ASP A 49 -1.46 6.79 -8.97
N GLU A 50 -2.72 7.08 -9.31
CA GLU A 50 -3.39 6.60 -10.53
C GLU A 50 -3.25 5.07 -10.72
N SER A 51 -3.55 4.28 -9.68
CA SER A 51 -3.37 2.83 -9.67
C SER A 51 -4.73 2.09 -9.68
N PRO A 52 -5.41 1.99 -10.84
CA PRO A 52 -6.82 1.59 -10.95
C PRO A 52 -7.10 0.13 -10.62
N SER A 53 -6.05 -0.69 -10.54
CA SER A 53 -6.14 -2.11 -10.25
C SER A 53 -6.07 -2.42 -8.75
N ILE A 54 -5.68 -1.45 -7.93
CA ILE A 54 -5.58 -1.59 -6.47
C ILE A 54 -6.93 -1.29 -5.80
N THR A 55 -7.30 -2.13 -4.85
CA THR A 55 -8.51 -1.98 -4.05
C THR A 55 -8.17 -1.84 -2.58
N ILE A 56 -9.20 -1.59 -1.75
CA ILE A 56 -9.05 -1.54 -0.30
C ILE A 56 -8.54 -2.86 0.31
N HIS A 57 -8.69 -3.99 -0.39
CA HIS A 57 -8.32 -5.29 0.13
C HIS A 57 -6.81 -5.36 0.45
N SER A 58 -5.97 -4.87 -0.45
CA SER A 58 -4.53 -4.82 -0.21
C SER A 58 -4.19 -3.88 0.94
N LEU A 59 -4.83 -2.72 1.04
CA LEU A 59 -4.57 -1.77 2.14
C LEU A 59 -4.98 -2.33 3.52
N ARG A 60 -6.05 -3.12 3.61
CA ARG A 60 -6.40 -3.81 4.86
C ARG A 60 -5.33 -4.80 5.27
N GLN A 61 -4.73 -5.51 4.31
CA GLN A 61 -3.63 -6.43 4.59
C GLN A 61 -2.43 -5.71 5.22
N PHE A 62 -2.20 -4.44 4.89
CA PHE A 62 -1.11 -3.65 5.49
C PHE A 62 -1.32 -3.44 6.99
N LEU A 63 -2.57 -3.48 7.46
CA LEU A 63 -2.91 -3.36 8.88
C LEU A 63 -2.83 -4.70 9.62
N GLU A 64 -2.85 -5.82 8.90
CA GLU A 64 -2.77 -7.17 9.47
C GLU A 64 -1.33 -7.70 9.53
N VAL A 65 -0.46 -7.17 8.67
CA VAL A 65 0.95 -7.56 8.59
C VAL A 65 1.78 -6.65 9.49
N GLN A 66 2.66 -7.23 10.31
CA GLN A 66 3.64 -6.44 11.04
C GLN A 66 4.58 -5.73 10.05
N ASN A 67 4.61 -4.40 10.11
CA ASN A 67 5.46 -3.51 9.31
C ASN A 67 5.72 -2.22 10.09
N GLU A 68 6.56 -1.35 9.52
CA GLU A 68 6.92 -0.05 10.08
C GLU A 68 6.20 1.11 9.39
N LEU A 69 4.98 0.89 8.86
CA LEU A 69 4.29 1.91 8.07
C LEU A 69 3.92 3.14 8.91
N ASP A 70 4.42 4.28 8.46
CA ASP A 70 4.12 5.61 8.97
C ASP A 70 3.15 6.37 8.06
N ALA A 71 3.07 6.02 6.77
CA ALA A 71 2.16 6.68 5.83
C ALA A 71 1.68 5.79 4.69
N ILE A 72 0.37 5.86 4.42
CA ILE A 72 -0.27 5.29 3.24
C ILE A 72 -1.03 6.42 2.54
N GLN A 73 -0.64 6.69 1.29
CA GLN A 73 -1.24 7.72 0.45
C GLN A 73 -1.80 7.11 -0.83
N CYS A 74 -3.05 7.39 -1.15
CA CYS A 74 -3.75 6.87 -2.33
C CYS A 74 -4.41 8.00 -3.13
N TRP A 75 -3.86 8.34 -4.29
CA TRP A 75 -4.35 9.44 -5.14
C TRP A 75 -4.83 8.88 -6.48
N GLY A 76 -6.03 9.24 -6.91
CA GLY A 76 -6.59 8.76 -8.18
C GLY A 76 -6.79 7.24 -8.24
N CYS A 77 -6.93 6.57 -7.09
CA CYS A 77 -7.19 5.14 -7.00
C CYS A 77 -8.70 4.87 -7.08
N GLU A 78 -9.23 4.81 -8.30
CA GLU A 78 -10.68 4.78 -8.61
C GLU A 78 -11.49 3.63 -7.97
N LYS A 79 -10.83 2.56 -7.51
CA LYS A 79 -11.48 1.42 -6.85
C LYS A 79 -11.49 1.51 -5.32
N ILE A 80 -10.97 2.60 -4.76
CA ILE A 80 -11.09 2.94 -3.34
C ILE A 80 -12.17 4.01 -3.23
N SER A 81 -13.23 3.70 -2.50
CA SER A 81 -14.38 4.59 -2.30
C SER A 81 -14.29 5.38 -0.99
N CYS A 82 -15.20 6.35 -0.79
CA CYS A 82 -15.31 7.04 0.51
C CYS A 82 -15.60 6.06 1.65
N ALA A 83 -16.42 5.03 1.40
CA ALA A 83 -16.73 4.02 2.42
C ALA A 83 -15.49 3.19 2.81
N ASP A 84 -14.57 2.99 1.86
CA ASP A 84 -13.30 2.31 2.10
C ASP A 84 -12.37 3.17 2.95
N TYR A 85 -12.32 4.48 2.67
CA TYR A 85 -11.60 5.45 3.51
C TYR A 85 -12.08 5.41 4.96
N ASP A 86 -13.39 5.53 5.18
CA ASP A 86 -13.99 5.49 6.53
C ASP A 86 -13.71 4.16 7.22
N SER A 87 -13.69 3.06 6.46
CA SER A 87 -13.35 1.73 6.98
C SER A 87 -11.90 1.65 7.47
N ILE A 88 -10.94 2.22 6.75
CA ILE A 88 -9.53 2.22 7.15
C ILE A 88 -9.30 3.14 8.35
N GLU A 89 -9.89 4.33 8.35
CA GLU A 89 -9.84 5.22 9.52
C GLU A 89 -10.41 4.54 10.77
N SER A 90 -11.54 3.84 10.63
CA SER A 90 -12.14 3.09 11.74
C SER A 90 -11.20 1.99 12.27
N LEU A 91 -10.58 1.21 11.37
CA LEU A 91 -9.64 0.16 11.74
C LEU A 91 -8.39 0.72 12.40
N LYS A 92 -7.83 1.81 11.87
CA LYS A 92 -6.70 2.53 12.43
C LYS A 92 -6.98 2.98 13.86
N ASN A 93 -8.14 3.59 14.10
CA ASN A 93 -8.53 4.06 15.42
C ASN A 93 -8.79 2.89 16.40
N GLN A 94 -9.42 1.81 15.95
CA GLN A 94 -9.70 0.64 16.80
C GLN A 94 -8.42 -0.07 17.26
N ASN A 95 -7.39 -0.12 16.42
CA ASN A 95 -6.13 -0.79 16.71
C ASN A 95 -5.05 0.18 17.22
N ASN A 96 -5.39 1.46 17.41
CA ASN A 96 -4.46 2.52 17.83
C ASN A 96 -3.20 2.60 16.95
N PHE A 97 -3.38 2.48 15.63
CA PHE A 97 -2.28 2.62 14.69
C PHE A 97 -1.94 4.10 14.46
N GLU A 98 -0.66 4.43 14.55
CA GLU A 98 -0.14 5.80 14.45
C GLU A 98 0.47 6.10 13.08
N PHE A 99 -0.29 5.91 11.99
CA PHE A 99 0.16 6.25 10.63
C PHE A 99 -0.73 7.28 9.94
N LEU A 100 -0.16 8.04 9.01
CA LEU A 100 -0.89 8.94 8.12
C LEU A 100 -1.67 8.15 7.07
N TRP A 101 -2.98 8.27 7.06
CA TRP A 101 -3.84 7.74 6.00
C TRP A 101 -4.41 8.93 5.22
N ASP A 102 -4.04 9.02 3.94
CA ASP A 102 -4.43 10.12 3.07
C ASP A 102 -4.95 9.57 1.74
N TRP A 103 -6.16 9.99 1.36
CA TRP A 103 -6.83 9.48 0.17
C TRP A 103 -7.50 10.60 -0.61
N HIS A 104 -7.25 10.62 -1.91
CA HIS A 104 -7.84 11.54 -2.86
C HIS A 104 -8.38 10.72 -4.03
N PRO A 105 -9.71 10.69 -4.27
CA PRO A 105 -10.30 9.96 -5.38
C PRO A 105 -9.86 10.45 -6.76
#